data_AF-A0A533MMF5-F1
#
_entry.id   AF-A0A533MMF5-F1
#
_cell.length_a   1.000
_cell.length_b   1.000
_cell.length_c   1.000
_cell.angle_alpha   90.00
_cell.angle_beta   90.00
_cell.angle_gamma   90.00
#
_symmetry.space_group_name_H-M   'P 1'
#
loop_
_entity.id
_entity.type
_entity.pdbx_description
1 polymer ?
#
loop_
_entity_poly.entity_id
_entity_poly.type
_entity_poly.pdbx_seq_one_letter_code
_entity_poly.pdbx_strand_id
1 'polypeptide(L)' 'MTITDAVKKSSNGVIIDLEVIPESKNVKIISGYNPWRKRITVKLTQPPQKGK' A
#
# COMPACT_ATOMS: atom_id res chain seq x y z
N MET A 1 13.01 -5.79 10.20
CA MET A 1 11.85 -5.92 9.30
C MET A 1 11.72 -4.62 8.54
N THR A 2 11.89 -4.67 7.23
CA THR A 2 12.11 -3.47 6.40
C THR A 2 11.05 -3.42 5.31
N ILE A 3 10.75 -2.22 4.80
CA ILE A 3 9.74 -2.01 3.74
C ILE A 3 9.96 -2.90 2.50
N THR A 4 11.19 -3.35 2.29
CA THR A 4 11.61 -4.28 1.23
C THR A 4 10.85 -5.61 1.25
N ASP A 5 10.36 -6.05 2.41
CA ASP A 5 9.57 -7.27 2.55
C ASP A 5 8.22 -7.20 1.82
N ALA A 6 7.67 -6.00 1.60
CA ALA A 6 6.44 -5.76 0.83
C ALA A 6 6.68 -5.66 -0.69
N VAL A 7 7.93 -5.71 -1.13
CA VAL A 7 8.33 -5.50 -2.52
C VAL A 7 8.93 -6.78 -3.07
N LYS A 8 8.20 -7.46 -3.95
CA LYS A 8 8.61 -8.71 -4.59
C LYS A 8 9.05 -8.45 -6.02
N LYS A 9 10.22 -8.96 -6.39
CA LYS A 9 10.66 -8.96 -7.79
C LYS A 9 9.93 -10.07 -8.53
N SER A 10 9.39 -9.75 -9.71
CA SER A 10 8.79 -10.69 -10.65
C SER A 10 9.57 -10.64 -11.96
N SER A 11 9.45 -11.69 -12.78
CA SER A 11 10.15 -11.78 -14.07
C SER A 11 9.80 -10.64 -15.04
N ASN A 12 8.65 -9.99 -14.85
CA ASN A 12 8.17 -8.89 -15.68
C ASN A 12 7.94 -7.58 -14.90
N GLY A 13 8.58 -7.40 -13.73
CA GLY A 13 8.47 -6.15 -12.98
C GLY A 13 8.54 -6.31 -11.46
N VAL A 14 7.86 -5.41 -10.74
CA VAL A 14 7.86 -5.37 -9.29
C VAL A 14 6.43 -5.45 -8.78
N ILE A 15 6.16 -6.43 -7.92
CA ILE A 15 4.88 -6.59 -7.22
C ILE A 15 5.03 -5.92 -5.85
N ILE A 16 4.15 -4.98 -5.55
CA ILE A 16 4.14 -4.26 -4.28
C ILE A 16 2.84 -4.57 -3.55
N ASP A 17 2.96 -5.11 -2.34
CA ASP A 17 1.83 -5.41 -1.48
C ASP A 17 1.42 -4.13 -0.71
N LEU A 18 0.30 -3.53 -1.14
CA LEU A 18 -0.24 -2.27 -0.61
C LEU A 18 -1.56 -2.50 0.14
N GLU A 19 -1.75 -1.79 1.24
CA GLU A 19 -3.02 -1.66 1.95
C GLU A 19 -3.57 -0.26 1.71
N VAL A 20 -4.70 -0.18 1.00
CA VAL A 20 -5.30 1.10 0.61
C VAL A 20 -6.36 1.50 1.63
N ILE A 21 -6.22 2.70 2.18
CA ILE A 21 -7.22 3.35 3.02
C ILE A 21 -7.86 4.48 2.18
N PRO A 22 -9.08 4.29 1.68
CA PRO A 22 -9.79 5.32 0.92
C PRO A 22 -10.31 6.43 1.85
N GLU A 23 -10.83 7.50 1.24
CA GLU A 23 -11.49 8.63 1.92
C GLU A 23 -10.65 9.31 3.01
N SER A 24 -9.33 9.28 2.87
CA SER A 24 -8.44 9.98 3.79
C SER A 24 -8.49 11.48 3.55
N LYS A 25 -8.34 12.28 4.62
CA LYS A 25 -8.27 13.75 4.51
C LYS A 25 -7.10 14.24 3.66
N ASN A 26 -6.03 13.45 3.55
CA ASN A 26 -4.82 13.79 2.80
C ASN A 26 -4.30 12.57 2.03
N VAL A 27 -3.78 12.80 0.81
CA VAL A 27 -3.08 11.75 0.05
C VAL A 27 -1.72 11.50 0.68
N LYS A 28 -1.47 10.26 1.12
CA LYS A 28 -0.17 9.85 1.66
C LYS A 28 0.20 8.49 1.11
N ILE A 29 1.12 8.48 0.15
CA ILE A 29 1.52 7.29 -0.58
C ILE A 29 2.28 6.30 0.32
N ILE A 30 3.10 6.80 1.25
CA ILE A 30 3.79 5.97 2.25
C ILE A 30 3.35 6.47 3.63
N SER A 31 2.22 5.96 4.11
CA SER A 31 1.68 6.40 5.41
C SER A 31 2.23 5.60 6.59
N GLY A 32 2.66 4.36 6.35
CA GLY A 32 3.28 3.47 7.31
C GLY A 32 3.59 2.10 6.69
N TYR A 33 4.32 1.27 7.43
CA TYR A 33 4.56 -0.13 7.09
C TYR A 33 4.03 -1.00 8.22
N ASN A 34 3.22 -2.00 7.90
CA ASN A 34 2.76 -2.98 8.86
C ASN A 34 3.72 -4.19 8.84
N PRO A 35 4.62 -4.33 9.84
CA PRO A 35 5.63 -5.39 9.84
C PRO A 35 5.05 -6.80 10.02
N TRP A 36 3.86 -6.93 10.61
CA TRP A 36 3.20 -8.23 10.77
C TRP A 36 2.58 -8.72 9.46
N ARG A 37 1.92 -7.81 8.73
CA ARG A 37 1.27 -8.14 7.44
C ARG A 37 2.18 -7.96 6.23
N LYS A 38 3.38 -7.38 6.41
CA LYS A 38 4.33 -7.03 5.35
C LYS A 38 3.68 -6.19 4.24
N ARG A 39 2.85 -5.21 4.63
CA ARG A 39 2.11 -4.34 3.70
C ARG A 39 2.43 -2.87 3.92
N ILE A 40 2.51 -2.12 2.83
CA ILE A 40 2.68 -0.68 2.85
C ILE A 40 1.30 -0.02 2.88
N THR A 41 1.05 0.84 3.86
CA THR A 41 -0.23 1.52 3.99
C THR A 41 -0.24 2.80 3.15
N VAL A 42 -1.21 2.89 2.25
CA VAL A 42 -1.43 4.03 1.34
C VAL A 42 -2.75 4.69 1.73
N LYS A 43 -2.75 6.02 1.86
CA LYS A 43 -3.96 6.81 2.11
C LYS A 43 -4.33 7.59 0.85
N LEU A 44 -5.53 7.38 0.35
CA LEU A 44 -6.07 8.08 -0.82
C LEU A 44 -7.25 8.93 -0.39
N THR A 45 -7.39 10.12 -0.98
CA THR A 45 -8.56 11.00 -0.77
C THR A 45 -9.75 10.58 -1.62
N GLN A 46 -9.51 9.77 -2.65
CA GLN A 46 -10.56 9.31 -3.55
C GLN A 46 -11.44 8.24 -2.88
N PRO A 47 -12.76 8.27 -3.13
CA PRO A 47 -13.66 7.21 -2.71
C PRO A 47 -13.38 5.93 -3.50
N PRO A 48 -13.65 4.76 -2.91
CA PRO A 48 -13.45 3.48 -3.57
C PRO A 48 -14.45 3.34 -4.72
N GLN A 49 -13.98 3.36 -5.98
CA GLN A 49 -14.89 3.42 -7.14
C GLN A 49 -15.65 2.11 -7.42
N LYS A 50 -15.36 1.01 -6.72
CA LYS A 50 -16.03 -0.30 -6.93
C LYS A 50 -16.24 -1.11 -5.64
N GLY A 51 -16.40 -0.44 -4.49
CA GLY A 51 -16.54 -1.14 -3.20
C GLY A 51 -15.29 -1.97 -2.81
N LYS A 52 -14.15 -1.66 -3.43
CA LYS A 52 -12.82 -2.20 -3.15
C LYS A 52 -11.83 -1.05 -3.04
#